data_AF-A0A2V8L6L5-F1
#
_entry.id   AF-A0A2V8L6L5-F1
#
_cell.length_a   1.000
_cell.length_b   1.000
_cell.length_c   1.000
_cell.angle_alpha   90.00
_cell.angle_beta   90.00
_cell.angle_gamma   90.00
#
_symmetry.space_group_name_H-M   'P 1'
#
loop_
_entity.id
_entity.type
_entity.pdbx_description
1 polymer ?
#
loop_
_entity_poly.entity_id
_entity_poly.type
_entity_poly.pdbx_seq_one_letter_code
_entity_poly.pdbx_strand_id
1 'polypeptide(L)'
;MLFAPHGWRITKNLSTETQVLAVDRHGKVVETTIRLEQTENRSQLAYLGTGGAFAALVPDTRVLANDGKRWMVKTLVESGDVSSVHFETLVRIPDFVRPNPSVDDLWQCLSDASAIGNSESLALRCRDPVLAASLKSAFPQKKQVGDQVFAIVRRQELASALDENWREAITNLVTCWLKDGADNRVEIERSSYYLALWFATALAASRSGYAFQYDSIQHSSYVFVMVTQQAARPLQPGACAFYSPHDTRVVSISWNDPSLAPIAAGFLIAAN
;
A
#
# COMPACT_ATOMS: atom_id res chain seq x y z
N MET A 1 -7.21 -1.60 1.58
CA MET A 1 -6.31 -2.59 2.24
C MET A 1 -6.39 -2.36 3.74
N LEU A 2 -6.42 -3.42 4.55
CA LEU A 2 -6.49 -3.31 6.02
C LEU A 2 -5.18 -3.77 6.65
N PHE A 3 -4.84 -3.21 7.81
CA PHE A 3 -3.67 -3.67 8.56
C PHE A 3 -4.07 -4.78 9.52
N ALA A 4 -3.56 -5.98 9.30
CA ALA A 4 -3.80 -7.17 10.13
C ALA A 4 -2.57 -7.48 11.01
N PRO A 5 -2.67 -8.39 12.00
CA PRO A 5 -1.53 -8.82 12.82
C PRO A 5 -0.33 -9.35 12.01
N HIS A 6 -0.58 -9.80 10.79
CA HIS A 6 0.43 -10.27 9.84
C HIS A 6 0.75 -9.26 8.73
N GLY A 7 0.42 -7.99 8.92
CA GLY A 7 0.68 -6.92 7.96
C GLY A 7 -0.52 -6.60 7.06
N TRP A 8 -0.26 -6.01 5.90
CA TRP A 8 -1.27 -5.48 5.01
C TRP A 8 -2.06 -6.57 4.27
N ARG A 9 -3.39 -6.50 4.26
CA ARG A 9 -4.24 -7.48 3.56
C ARG A 9 -5.26 -6.83 2.64
N ILE A 10 -5.40 -7.38 1.43
CA ILE A 10 -6.40 -6.92 0.47
C ILE A 10 -7.77 -7.34 0.97
N THR A 11 -8.68 -6.38 1.15
CA THR A 11 -10.00 -6.59 1.78
C THR A 11 -10.82 -7.66 1.07
N LYS A 12 -10.73 -7.75 -0.26
CA LYS A 12 -11.46 -8.75 -1.07
C LYS A 12 -11.01 -10.20 -0.82
N ASN A 13 -9.80 -10.37 -0.25
CA ASN A 13 -9.20 -11.67 0.03
C ASN A 13 -9.34 -12.09 1.51
N LEU A 14 -10.04 -11.29 2.33
CA LEU A 14 -10.27 -11.57 3.74
C LEU A 14 -11.61 -12.30 3.94
N SER A 15 -11.69 -13.09 5.01
CA SER A 15 -12.93 -13.69 5.48
C SER A 15 -13.93 -12.65 5.99
N THR A 16 -15.21 -13.02 6.03
CA THR A 16 -16.31 -12.17 6.54
C THR A 16 -16.04 -11.65 7.95
N GLU A 17 -15.41 -12.43 8.81
CA GLU A 17 -14.89 -11.95 10.09
C GLU A 17 -13.37 -12.10 10.09
N THR A 18 -12.67 -11.02 10.43
CA THR A 18 -11.21 -10.98 10.39
C THR A 18 -10.65 -10.10 11.49
N GLN A 19 -9.48 -10.48 11.99
CA GLN A 19 -8.72 -9.65 12.93
C GLN A 19 -7.95 -8.57 12.16
N VAL A 20 -7.96 -7.36 12.72
CA VAL A 20 -7.22 -6.20 12.23
C VAL A 20 -6.62 -5.45 13.38
N LEU A 21 -5.68 -4.56 13.07
CA LEU A 21 -5.17 -3.58 14.00
C LEU A 21 -6.03 -2.33 13.95
N ALA A 22 -6.28 -1.78 15.13
CA ALA A 22 -6.98 -0.53 15.34
C ALA A 22 -6.19 0.31 16.35
N VAL A 23 -6.50 1.60 16.40
CA VAL A 23 -6.01 2.52 17.44
C VAL A 23 -7.14 2.76 18.43
N ASP A 24 -6.86 2.62 19.72
CA ASP A 24 -7.80 2.94 20.80
C ASP A 24 -7.83 4.46 21.08
N ARG A 25 -8.76 4.90 21.95
CA ARG A 25 -8.88 6.31 22.37
C ARG A 25 -7.62 6.91 23.04
N HIS A 26 -6.66 6.07 23.40
CA HIS A 26 -5.40 6.48 24.03
C HIS A 26 -4.22 6.45 23.05
N GLY A 27 -4.47 6.21 21.75
CA GLY A 27 -3.43 6.14 20.73
C GLY A 27 -2.67 4.81 20.71
N LYS A 28 -3.14 3.78 21.42
CA LYS A 28 -2.49 2.46 21.44
C LYS A 28 -2.99 1.60 20.30
N VAL A 29 -2.06 0.94 19.61
CA VAL A 29 -2.40 -0.05 18.60
C VAL A 29 -2.84 -1.34 19.31
N VAL A 30 -4.04 -1.81 19.00
CA VAL A 30 -4.67 -3.00 19.57
C VAL A 30 -5.22 -3.89 18.44
N GLU A 31 -5.35 -5.19 18.73
CA GLU A 31 -6.05 -6.11 17.84
C GLU A 31 -7.55 -6.06 18.10
N THR A 32 -8.35 -6.10 17.03
CA THR A 32 -9.81 -6.16 17.12
C THR A 32 -10.37 -7.00 15.98
N THR A 33 -11.61 -7.47 16.13
CA THR A 33 -12.33 -8.19 15.07
C THR A 33 -13.30 -7.25 14.39
N ILE A 34 -13.25 -7.24 13.06
CA ILE A 34 -14.19 -6.51 12.22
C ILE A 34 -15.01 -7.51 11.40
N ARG A 35 -16.16 -7.04 10.92
CA ARG A 35 -16.97 -7.76 9.95
C ARG A 35 -16.90 -7.06 8.59
N LEU A 36 -16.65 -7.86 7.56
CA LEU A 36 -16.58 -7.48 6.16
C LEU A 36 -17.80 -8.03 5.44
N GLU A 37 -18.52 -7.15 4.76
CA GLU A 37 -19.65 -7.53 3.92
C GLU A 37 -19.39 -7.07 2.48
N GLN A 38 -19.36 -8.03 1.55
CA GLN A 38 -19.34 -7.69 0.13
C GLN A 38 -20.71 -7.18 -0.27
N THR A 39 -20.75 -5.98 -0.81
CA THR A 39 -21.99 -5.37 -1.28
C THR A 39 -22.10 -5.54 -2.79
N GLU A 40 -23.32 -5.63 -3.31
CA GLU A 40 -23.57 -5.56 -4.76
C GLU A 40 -23.34 -4.15 -5.31
N ASN A 41 -23.29 -3.16 -4.42
CA ASN A 41 -23.07 -1.77 -4.76
C ASN A 41 -21.68 -1.58 -5.37
N ARG A 42 -21.65 -0.77 -6.42
CA ARG A 42 -20.42 -0.22 -6.98
C ARG A 42 -20.30 1.24 -6.59
N SER A 43 -19.07 1.65 -6.32
CA SER A 43 -18.75 3.04 -6.04
C SER A 43 -17.50 3.43 -6.79
N GLN A 44 -17.47 4.69 -7.19
CA GLN A 44 -16.25 5.36 -7.58
C GLN A 44 -15.27 5.32 -6.41
N LEU A 45 -14.02 4.91 -6.63
CA LEU A 45 -12.99 4.99 -5.59
C LEU A 45 -12.50 6.43 -5.45
N ALA A 46 -12.22 6.84 -4.23
CA ALA A 46 -11.48 8.04 -3.92
C ALA A 46 -10.09 7.65 -3.39
N TYR A 47 -9.05 8.27 -3.95
CA TYR A 47 -7.69 8.15 -3.45
C TYR A 47 -7.40 9.27 -2.47
N LEU A 48 -6.71 8.93 -1.39
CA LEU A 48 -6.23 9.87 -0.37
C LEU A 48 -4.78 9.55 -0.04
N GLY A 49 -3.92 10.56 -0.05
CA GLY A 49 -2.49 10.38 0.20
C GLY A 49 -1.91 11.43 1.13
N THR A 50 -0.90 11.02 1.91
CA THR A 50 0.08 11.87 2.59
C THR A 50 1.48 11.44 2.16
N GLY A 51 2.54 12.05 2.67
CA GLY A 51 3.91 11.52 2.46
C GLY A 51 4.18 10.17 3.15
N GLY A 52 3.29 9.69 4.03
CA GLY A 52 3.49 8.49 4.84
C GLY A 52 2.49 7.37 4.56
N ALA A 53 1.35 7.68 3.95
CA ALA A 53 0.25 6.77 3.69
C ALA A 53 -0.43 7.06 2.35
N PHE A 54 -1.03 6.04 1.73
CA PHE A 54 -1.81 6.18 0.51
C PHE A 54 -2.92 5.14 0.47
N ALA A 55 -4.17 5.58 0.35
CA ALA A 55 -5.34 4.73 0.42
C ALA A 55 -6.26 4.93 -0.80
N ALA A 56 -6.89 3.83 -1.23
CA ALA A 56 -8.09 3.86 -2.05
C ALA A 56 -9.29 3.47 -1.19
N LEU A 57 -10.24 4.39 -1.04
CA LEU A 57 -11.40 4.29 -0.15
C LEU A 57 -12.67 4.58 -0.93
N VAL A 58 -13.82 4.16 -0.42
CA VAL A 58 -15.10 4.65 -0.94
C VAL A 58 -15.34 6.08 -0.45
N PRO A 59 -16.06 6.94 -1.20
CA PRO A 59 -16.18 8.37 -0.87
C PRO A 59 -16.85 8.62 0.48
N ASP A 60 -17.78 7.73 0.87
CA ASP A 60 -18.50 7.81 2.14
C ASP A 60 -17.67 7.31 3.34
N THR A 61 -16.46 6.77 3.12
CA THR A 61 -15.57 6.42 4.22
C THR A 61 -15.21 7.68 5.02
N ARG A 62 -15.23 7.56 6.35
CA ARG A 62 -14.72 8.61 7.25
C ARG A 62 -13.31 8.28 7.71
N VAL A 63 -12.43 9.25 7.60
CA VAL A 63 -11.06 9.20 8.10
C VAL A 63 -10.91 10.13 9.30
N LEU A 64 -10.08 9.75 10.26
CA LEU A 64 -9.81 10.55 11.46
C LEU A 64 -8.61 11.49 11.20
N ALA A 65 -8.80 12.78 11.41
CA ALA A 65 -7.73 13.76 11.43
C ALA A 65 -7.06 13.82 12.82
N ASN A 66 -5.91 14.48 12.88
CA ASN A 66 -5.10 14.59 14.10
C ASN A 66 -5.77 15.36 15.25
N ASP A 67 -6.73 16.22 14.94
CA ASP A 67 -7.53 16.98 15.88
C ASP A 67 -8.75 16.18 16.39
N GLY A 68 -8.88 14.92 15.99
CA GLY A 68 -10.01 14.05 16.30
C GLY A 68 -11.24 14.29 15.42
N LYS A 69 -11.19 15.26 14.48
CA LYS A 69 -12.28 15.52 13.54
C LYS A 69 -12.39 14.36 12.56
N ARG A 70 -13.63 13.97 12.27
CA ARG A 70 -13.95 12.97 11.25
C ARG A 70 -14.20 13.67 9.92
N TRP A 71 -13.45 13.31 8.90
CA TRP A 71 -13.63 13.83 7.55
C TRP A 71 -14.15 12.73 6.64
N MET A 72 -15.23 13.02 5.93
CA MET A 72 -15.68 12.15 4.84
C MET A 72 -14.73 12.32 3.66
N VAL A 73 -14.29 11.22 3.06
CA VAL A 73 -13.32 11.25 1.95
C VAL A 73 -13.86 12.08 0.78
N LYS A 74 -15.15 11.95 0.46
CA LYS A 74 -15.87 12.78 -0.51
C LYS A 74 -15.64 14.27 -0.29
N THR A 75 -15.79 14.75 0.95
CA THR A 75 -15.60 16.16 1.29
C THR A 75 -14.17 16.63 1.04
N LEU A 76 -13.16 15.80 1.33
CA LEU A 76 -11.75 16.12 1.09
C LEU A 76 -11.44 16.22 -0.41
N VAL A 77 -12.03 15.35 -1.21
CA VAL A 77 -11.87 15.37 -2.68
C VAL A 77 -12.57 16.60 -3.27
N GLU A 78 -13.80 16.87 -2.87
CA GLU A 78 -14.63 17.93 -3.45
C GLU A 78 -14.22 19.34 -3.01
N SER A 79 -13.69 19.52 -1.79
CA SER A 79 -13.19 20.82 -1.35
C SER A 79 -11.86 21.20 -1.98
N GLY A 80 -11.08 20.22 -2.43
CA GLY A 80 -9.70 20.40 -2.89
C GLY A 80 -8.72 20.82 -1.79
N ASP A 81 -9.16 20.94 -0.53
CA ASP A 81 -8.38 21.46 0.59
C ASP A 81 -7.82 20.33 1.49
N VAL A 82 -7.39 19.23 0.88
CA VAL A 82 -6.82 18.10 1.62
C VAL A 82 -5.55 18.51 2.38
N SER A 83 -4.81 19.52 1.89
CA SER A 83 -3.57 20.00 2.48
C SER A 83 -3.74 20.73 3.82
N SER A 84 -4.93 21.26 4.11
CA SER A 84 -5.20 21.86 5.43
C SER A 84 -5.45 20.81 6.51
N VAL A 85 -5.80 19.58 6.11
CA VAL A 85 -6.10 18.48 7.02
C VAL A 85 -4.85 17.68 7.31
N HIS A 86 -4.55 17.49 8.59
CA HIS A 86 -3.43 16.67 9.04
C HIS A 86 -3.93 15.32 9.52
N PHE A 87 -3.28 14.25 9.06
CA PHE A 87 -3.63 12.88 9.40
C PHE A 87 -2.54 12.27 10.27
N GLU A 88 -2.98 11.47 11.25
CA GLU A 88 -2.11 10.51 11.89
C GLU A 88 -1.97 9.30 10.97
N THR A 89 -0.72 8.94 10.66
CA THR A 89 -0.39 7.88 9.74
C THR A 89 0.50 6.83 10.38
N LEU A 90 0.20 5.57 10.09
CA LEU A 90 1.01 4.45 10.56
C LEU A 90 2.33 4.36 9.77
N VAL A 91 3.32 5.12 10.20
CA VAL A 91 4.68 5.14 9.60
C VAL A 91 5.63 4.12 10.23
N ARG A 92 5.27 3.58 11.40
CA ARG A 92 6.04 2.55 12.11
C ARG A 92 5.19 1.32 12.32
N ILE A 93 5.77 0.17 12.02
CA ILE A 93 5.16 -1.13 12.31
C ILE A 93 5.33 -1.37 13.81
N PRO A 94 4.24 -1.64 14.55
CA PRO A 94 4.34 -2.00 15.97
C PRO A 94 5.16 -3.29 16.16
N ASP A 95 5.99 -3.36 17.20
CA ASP A 95 6.94 -4.47 17.42
C ASP A 95 6.28 -5.86 17.56
N PHE A 96 5.03 -5.90 18.04
CA PHE A 96 4.27 -7.14 18.18
C PHE A 96 3.73 -7.65 16.84
N VAL A 97 3.64 -6.78 15.82
CA VAL A 97 3.25 -7.16 14.47
C VAL A 97 4.43 -7.83 13.82
N ARG A 98 4.18 -9.00 13.24
CA ARG A 98 5.16 -9.70 12.41
C ARG A 98 4.61 -9.72 11.00
N PRO A 99 4.86 -8.66 10.20
CA PRO A 99 4.36 -8.61 8.84
C PRO A 99 4.88 -9.83 8.09
N ASN A 100 3.98 -10.61 7.55
CA ASN A 100 4.29 -11.63 6.57
C ASN A 100 3.34 -11.41 5.39
N PRO A 101 3.84 -10.78 4.31
CA PRO A 101 3.03 -10.53 3.14
C PRO A 101 2.42 -11.83 2.60
N SER A 102 1.11 -11.82 2.36
CA SER A 102 0.46 -12.95 1.69
C SER A 102 1.00 -13.06 0.27
N VAL A 103 1.54 -14.24 -0.07
CA VAL A 103 1.97 -14.57 -1.43
C VAL A 103 0.84 -14.30 -2.42
N ASP A 104 -0.40 -14.64 -2.07
CA ASP A 104 -1.56 -14.46 -2.94
C ASP A 104 -1.88 -12.98 -3.17
N ASP A 105 -1.82 -12.16 -2.11
CA ASP A 105 -2.03 -10.72 -2.21
C ASP A 105 -0.97 -10.07 -3.12
N LEU A 106 0.31 -10.43 -2.93
CA LEU A 106 1.41 -9.92 -3.76
C LEU A 106 1.32 -10.47 -5.19
N TRP A 107 1.07 -11.76 -5.37
CA TRP A 107 0.97 -12.40 -6.68
C TRP A 107 -0.10 -11.75 -7.55
N GLN A 108 -1.26 -11.43 -6.97
CA GLN A 108 -2.31 -10.70 -7.66
C GLN A 108 -1.80 -9.34 -8.16
N CYS A 109 -1.10 -8.58 -7.31
CA CYS A 109 -0.55 -7.27 -7.68
C CYS A 109 0.49 -7.38 -8.81
N LEU A 110 1.35 -8.41 -8.77
CA LEU A 110 2.35 -8.64 -9.80
C LEU A 110 1.72 -9.12 -11.11
N SER A 111 0.69 -9.95 -11.03
CA SER A 111 -0.01 -10.48 -12.21
C SER A 111 -0.64 -9.34 -13.02
N ASP A 112 -1.29 -8.40 -12.34
CA ASP A 112 -1.95 -7.25 -12.97
C ASP A 112 -0.96 -6.33 -13.71
N ALA A 113 0.31 -6.35 -13.31
CA ALA A 113 1.38 -5.54 -13.89
C ALA A 113 2.38 -6.33 -14.74
N SER A 114 2.15 -7.63 -14.94
CA SER A 114 3.04 -8.51 -15.69
C SER A 114 2.98 -8.23 -17.19
N ALA A 115 4.14 -8.27 -17.86
CA ALA A 115 4.19 -8.16 -19.32
C ALA A 115 3.74 -9.49 -19.97
N ILE A 116 4.14 -10.61 -19.35
CA ILE A 116 3.81 -11.97 -19.75
C ILE A 116 3.71 -12.79 -18.48
N GLY A 117 2.73 -13.70 -18.39
CA GLY A 117 2.58 -14.52 -17.20
C GLY A 117 1.56 -15.65 -17.32
N ASN A 118 1.63 -16.56 -16.34
CA ASN A 118 0.63 -17.60 -16.07
C ASN A 118 0.43 -17.74 -14.55
N SER A 119 -0.25 -18.80 -14.11
CA SER A 119 -0.54 -19.00 -12.67
C SER A 119 0.70 -19.20 -11.79
N GLU A 120 1.83 -19.62 -12.37
CA GLU A 120 3.04 -20.04 -11.66
C GLU A 120 4.24 -19.11 -11.89
N SER A 121 4.27 -18.37 -12.99
CA SER A 121 5.39 -17.52 -13.36
C SER A 121 4.93 -16.23 -14.04
N LEU A 122 5.55 -15.13 -13.65
CA LEU A 122 5.36 -13.80 -14.21
C LEU A 122 6.70 -13.24 -14.70
N ALA A 123 6.67 -12.50 -15.80
CA ALA A 123 7.78 -11.70 -16.30
C ALA A 123 7.39 -10.21 -16.22
N LEU A 124 8.14 -9.47 -15.41
CA LEU A 124 7.96 -8.05 -15.15
C LEU A 124 9.05 -7.29 -15.89
N ARG A 125 8.68 -6.38 -16.80
CA ARG A 125 9.66 -5.58 -17.56
C ARG A 125 10.34 -4.58 -16.64
N CYS A 126 11.66 -4.69 -16.47
CA CYS A 126 12.43 -3.76 -15.65
C CYS A 126 12.49 -2.38 -16.32
N ARG A 127 12.30 -1.32 -15.52
CA ARG A 127 12.39 0.06 -16.02
C ARG A 127 13.81 0.47 -16.38
N ASP A 128 14.77 0.12 -15.51
CA ASP A 128 16.19 0.38 -15.72
C ASP A 128 16.97 -0.95 -15.87
N PRO A 129 17.32 -1.35 -17.10
CA PRO A 129 18.09 -2.56 -17.36
C PRO A 129 19.47 -2.60 -16.69
N VAL A 130 20.14 -1.45 -16.57
CA VAL A 130 21.51 -1.35 -16.01
C VAL A 130 21.43 -1.57 -14.50
N LEU A 131 20.50 -0.88 -13.84
CA LEU A 131 20.26 -1.05 -12.42
C LEU A 131 19.84 -2.50 -12.11
N ALA A 132 18.88 -3.04 -12.86
CA ALA A 132 18.42 -4.42 -12.68
C ALA A 132 19.56 -5.42 -12.79
N ALA A 133 20.42 -5.30 -13.81
CA ALA A 133 21.59 -6.15 -13.99
C ALA A 133 22.61 -6.02 -12.85
N SER A 134 22.75 -4.82 -12.28
CA SER A 134 23.72 -4.55 -11.20
C SER A 134 23.32 -5.10 -9.83
N LEU A 135 22.01 -5.31 -9.57
CA LEU A 135 21.53 -5.79 -8.29
C LEU A 135 22.06 -7.21 -8.01
N LYS A 136 22.70 -7.42 -6.87
CA LYS A 136 23.15 -8.75 -6.44
C LYS A 136 22.09 -9.34 -5.51
N SER A 137 21.08 -9.98 -6.09
CA SER A 137 20.03 -10.68 -5.33
C SER A 137 19.73 -12.04 -5.95
N ALA A 138 19.41 -13.02 -5.10
CA ALA A 138 18.96 -14.35 -5.54
C ALA A 138 17.53 -14.32 -6.11
N PHE A 139 16.73 -13.34 -5.66
CA PHE A 139 15.36 -13.09 -6.09
C PHE A 139 15.15 -11.58 -6.35
N PRO A 140 14.37 -11.17 -7.37
CA PRO A 140 13.84 -12.02 -8.45
C PRO A 140 14.94 -12.48 -9.42
N GLN A 141 14.69 -13.55 -10.17
CA GLN A 141 15.59 -13.95 -11.26
C GLN A 141 15.54 -12.90 -12.37
N LYS A 142 16.65 -12.72 -13.08
CA LYS A 142 16.75 -11.72 -14.15
C LYS A 142 17.05 -12.39 -15.47
N LYS A 143 16.32 -11.99 -16.50
CA LYS A 143 16.50 -12.51 -17.85
C LYS A 143 16.54 -11.38 -18.86
N GLN A 144 17.63 -11.33 -19.62
CA GLN A 144 17.74 -10.42 -20.76
C GLN A 144 17.12 -11.05 -22.00
N VAL A 145 16.27 -10.30 -22.70
CA VAL A 145 15.67 -10.67 -23.97
C VAL A 145 15.79 -9.48 -24.91
N GLY A 146 16.74 -9.56 -25.85
CA GLY A 146 17.12 -8.41 -26.68
C GLY A 146 17.74 -7.29 -25.83
N ASP A 147 17.20 -6.09 -25.97
CA ASP A 147 17.56 -4.87 -25.24
C ASP A 147 16.81 -4.72 -23.91
N GLN A 148 15.86 -5.61 -23.61
CA GLN A 148 15.03 -5.55 -22.41
C GLN A 148 15.51 -6.52 -21.34
N VAL A 149 15.42 -6.09 -20.08
CA VAL A 149 15.64 -6.95 -18.91
C VAL A 149 14.30 -7.18 -18.22
N PHE A 150 14.04 -8.43 -17.87
CA PHE A 150 12.84 -8.84 -17.15
C PHE A 150 13.22 -9.40 -15.79
N ALA A 151 12.46 -9.01 -14.76
CA ALA A 151 12.40 -9.70 -13.49
C ALA A 151 11.42 -10.88 -13.64
N ILE A 152 11.96 -12.09 -13.58
CA ILE A 152 11.21 -13.34 -13.62
C ILE A 152 10.88 -13.72 -12.18
N VAL A 153 9.59 -13.82 -11.90
CA VAL A 153 9.06 -14.17 -10.59
C VAL A 153 8.31 -15.48 -10.74
N ARG A 154 8.74 -16.52 -10.04
CA ARG A 154 7.95 -17.76 -9.88
C ARG A 154 7.22 -17.71 -8.55
N ARG A 155 6.00 -18.23 -8.51
CA ARG A 155 5.14 -18.16 -7.32
C ARG A 155 5.78 -18.85 -6.12
N GLN A 156 6.35 -20.03 -6.34
CA GLN A 156 7.06 -20.78 -5.31
C GLN A 156 8.34 -20.05 -4.83
N GLU A 157 9.10 -19.44 -5.75
CA GLU A 157 10.30 -18.67 -5.39
C GLU A 157 9.95 -17.42 -4.59
N LEU A 158 8.84 -16.74 -4.96
CA LEU A 158 8.30 -15.62 -4.19
C LEU A 158 7.90 -16.06 -2.79
N ALA A 159 7.19 -17.18 -2.65
CA ALA A 159 6.81 -17.73 -1.34
C ALA A 159 8.04 -18.00 -0.47
N SER A 160 9.02 -18.74 -0.98
CA SER A 160 10.25 -19.03 -0.26
C SER A 160 11.02 -17.77 0.13
N ALA A 161 11.12 -16.78 -0.77
CA ALA A 161 11.83 -15.53 -0.49
C ALA A 161 11.12 -14.69 0.59
N LEU A 162 9.78 -14.69 0.61
CA LEU A 162 9.00 -14.02 1.64
C LEU A 162 9.17 -14.69 3.01
N ASP A 163 9.14 -16.03 3.06
CA ASP A 163 9.33 -16.79 4.29
C ASP A 163 10.75 -16.62 4.88
N GLU A 164 11.77 -16.52 4.02
CA GLU A 164 13.16 -16.31 4.46
C GLU A 164 13.41 -14.88 4.94
N ASN A 165 13.09 -13.88 4.10
CA ASN A 165 13.28 -12.46 4.44
C ASN A 165 12.36 -11.56 3.60
N TRP A 166 11.09 -11.48 3.98
CA TRP A 166 10.09 -10.68 3.26
C TRP A 166 10.50 -9.22 2.97
N ARG A 167 11.24 -8.58 3.89
CA ARG A 167 11.68 -7.18 3.74
C ARG A 167 12.62 -7.04 2.55
N GLU A 168 13.61 -7.92 2.51
CA GLU A 168 14.58 -7.96 1.43
C GLU A 168 13.94 -8.44 0.13
N ALA A 169 13.06 -9.44 0.18
CA ALA A 169 12.35 -9.93 -1.00
C ALA A 169 11.51 -8.85 -1.68
N ILE A 170 10.69 -8.09 -0.92
CA ILE A 170 9.92 -6.97 -1.47
C ILE A 170 10.85 -5.86 -1.96
N THR A 171 11.87 -5.49 -1.18
CA THR A 171 12.79 -4.41 -1.54
C THR A 171 13.54 -4.73 -2.84
N ASN A 172 14.07 -5.95 -2.97
CA ASN A 172 14.78 -6.40 -4.16
C ASN A 172 13.86 -6.51 -5.37
N LEU A 173 12.65 -7.07 -5.20
CA LEU A 173 11.66 -7.16 -6.28
C LEU A 173 11.29 -5.79 -6.82
N VAL A 174 10.89 -4.87 -5.94
CA VAL A 174 10.44 -3.53 -6.33
C VAL A 174 11.60 -2.70 -6.89
N THR A 175 12.78 -2.78 -6.29
CA THR A 175 13.97 -2.08 -6.78
C THR A 175 14.41 -2.60 -8.15
N CYS A 176 14.39 -3.91 -8.36
CA CYS A 176 14.78 -4.53 -9.62
C CYS A 176 13.83 -4.17 -10.76
N TRP A 177 12.54 -4.11 -10.46
CA TRP A 177 11.50 -3.95 -11.48
C TRP A 177 11.15 -2.48 -11.74
N LEU A 178 10.88 -1.70 -10.69
CA LEU A 178 10.18 -0.41 -10.78
C LEU A 178 11.04 0.81 -10.45
N LYS A 179 12.27 0.63 -9.97
CA LYS A 179 13.12 1.78 -9.65
C LYS A 179 13.70 2.39 -10.92
N ASP A 180 13.60 3.71 -11.00
CA ASP A 180 14.28 4.52 -12.00
C ASP A 180 15.66 4.93 -11.45
N GLY A 181 16.73 4.63 -12.20
CA GLY A 181 18.09 4.99 -11.85
C GLY A 181 18.35 6.50 -11.84
N ALA A 182 17.60 7.29 -12.62
CA ALA A 182 17.81 8.75 -12.71
C ALA A 182 17.29 9.50 -11.48
N ASP A 183 16.09 9.16 -11.01
CA ASP A 183 15.37 9.92 -9.98
C ASP A 183 15.39 9.24 -8.59
N ASN A 184 16.02 8.08 -8.45
CA ASN A 184 16.07 7.28 -7.22
C ASN A 184 14.68 7.05 -6.58
N ARG A 185 13.63 7.02 -7.41
CA ARG A 185 12.23 6.80 -7.00
C ARG A 185 11.69 5.53 -7.63
N VAL A 186 10.73 4.94 -6.94
CA VAL A 186 9.96 3.80 -7.44
C VAL A 186 8.61 4.32 -7.90
N GLU A 187 8.27 4.07 -9.15
CA GLU A 187 7.00 4.47 -9.74
C GLU A 187 6.05 3.29 -9.80
N ILE A 188 4.91 3.40 -9.12
CA ILE A 188 3.91 2.33 -8.97
C ILE A 188 2.58 2.84 -9.49
N GLU A 189 1.95 2.10 -10.39
CA GLU A 189 0.60 2.44 -10.85
C GLU A 189 -0.38 2.50 -9.67
N ARG A 190 -1.31 3.45 -9.69
CA ARG A 190 -2.33 3.63 -8.64
C ARG A 190 -3.18 2.38 -8.41
N SER A 191 -3.48 1.63 -9.46
CA SER A 191 -4.17 0.33 -9.39
C SER A 191 -3.40 -0.68 -8.52
N SER A 192 -2.08 -0.57 -8.49
CA SER A 192 -1.14 -1.44 -7.78
C SER A 192 -0.62 -0.82 -6.47
N TYR A 193 -1.35 0.14 -5.89
CA TYR A 193 -0.94 0.86 -4.69
C TYR A 193 -0.64 -0.03 -3.47
N TYR A 194 -1.20 -1.23 -3.42
CA TYR A 194 -0.89 -2.23 -2.41
C TYR A 194 0.61 -2.56 -2.34
N LEU A 195 1.27 -2.63 -3.50
CA LEU A 195 2.71 -2.86 -3.59
C LEU A 195 3.49 -1.67 -3.00
N ALA A 196 3.00 -0.45 -3.19
CA ALA A 196 3.61 0.75 -2.66
C ALA A 196 3.60 0.76 -1.12
N LEU A 197 2.49 0.31 -0.52
CA LEU A 197 2.37 0.16 0.93
C LEU A 197 3.28 -0.94 1.46
N TRP A 198 3.36 -2.10 0.79
CA TRP A 198 4.28 -3.16 1.16
C TRP A 198 5.74 -2.74 1.07
N PHE A 199 6.11 -2.02 0.01
CA PHE A 199 7.46 -1.50 -0.17
C PHE A 199 7.83 -0.47 0.90
N ALA A 200 6.96 0.51 1.16
CA ALA A 200 7.13 1.48 2.25
C ALA A 200 7.29 0.78 3.62
N THR A 201 6.49 -0.26 3.85
CA THR A 201 6.54 -1.09 5.08
C THR A 201 7.87 -1.84 5.19
N ALA A 202 8.38 -2.41 4.10
CA ALA A 202 9.68 -3.07 4.05
C ALA A 202 10.84 -2.08 4.33
N LEU A 203 10.78 -0.88 3.75
CA LEU A 203 11.76 0.19 4.02
C LEU A 203 11.75 0.61 5.50
N ALA A 204 10.55 0.88 6.05
CA ALA A 204 10.38 1.25 7.46
C ALA A 204 10.94 0.18 8.41
N ALA A 205 10.61 -1.10 8.15
CA ALA A 205 11.09 -2.24 8.93
C ALA A 205 12.60 -2.48 8.79
N SER A 206 13.22 -1.91 7.75
CA SER A 206 14.67 -1.91 7.52
C SER A 206 15.34 -0.62 8.00
N ARG A 207 14.62 0.20 8.79
CA ARG A 207 15.06 1.51 9.31
C ARG A 207 15.47 2.51 8.22
N SER A 208 14.99 2.32 7.00
CA SER A 208 15.16 3.28 5.91
C SER A 208 14.02 4.28 5.93
N GLY A 209 14.35 5.55 5.67
CA GLY A 209 13.34 6.57 5.45
C GLY A 209 12.63 6.34 4.12
N TYR A 210 11.36 6.72 4.06
CA TYR A 210 10.60 6.74 2.82
C TYR A 210 9.66 7.94 2.80
N ALA A 211 9.29 8.36 1.60
CA ALA A 211 8.21 9.31 1.39
C ALA A 211 7.40 8.92 0.15
N PHE A 212 6.09 8.93 0.30
CA PHE A 212 5.19 8.95 -0.84
C PHE A 212 5.22 10.33 -1.49
N GLN A 213 5.32 10.34 -2.82
CA GLN A 213 5.20 11.54 -3.62
C GLN A 213 4.12 11.33 -4.67
N TYR A 214 3.50 12.45 -5.02
CA TYR A 214 2.41 12.51 -5.98
C TYR A 214 2.76 13.61 -6.97
N ASP A 215 2.40 13.40 -8.22
CA ASP A 215 2.41 14.53 -9.15
C ASP A 215 1.40 15.58 -8.67
N SER A 216 1.76 16.85 -8.86
CA SER A 216 0.88 18.00 -8.62
C SER A 216 -0.43 17.92 -9.41
N ILE A 217 -0.45 17.13 -10.49
CA ILE A 217 -1.65 16.84 -11.25
C ILE A 217 -2.47 15.81 -10.47
N GLN A 218 -3.66 16.22 -9.99
CA GLN A 218 -4.66 15.41 -9.27
C GLN A 218 -5.18 14.17 -10.04
N HIS A 219 -4.57 13.87 -11.19
CA HIS A 219 -4.87 12.73 -12.05
C HIS A 219 -3.64 11.86 -12.37
N SER A 220 -2.50 12.00 -11.67
CA SER A 220 -1.32 11.16 -11.92
C SER A 220 -1.60 9.68 -11.74
N SER A 221 -1.46 8.88 -12.80
CA SER A 221 -1.61 7.41 -12.84
C SER A 221 -0.70 6.64 -11.89
N TYR A 222 0.19 7.33 -11.21
CA TYR A 222 1.24 6.75 -10.41
C TYR A 222 1.31 7.33 -8.99
N VAL A 223 1.77 6.48 -8.10
CA VAL A 223 2.26 6.79 -6.76
C VAL A 223 3.76 6.57 -6.78
N PHE A 224 4.52 7.56 -6.31
CA PHE A 224 5.97 7.45 -6.23
C PHE A 224 6.37 7.14 -4.79
N VAL A 225 7.29 6.20 -4.60
CA VAL A 225 7.93 5.95 -3.30
C VAL A 225 9.40 6.30 -3.42
N MET A 226 9.84 7.32 -2.68
CA MET A 226 11.24 7.69 -2.59
C MET A 226 11.87 7.10 -1.34
N VAL A 227 13.09 6.60 -1.46
CA VAL A 227 13.94 6.28 -0.31
C VAL A 227 14.57 7.58 0.18
N THR A 228 14.38 7.89 1.45
CA THR A 228 14.88 9.13 2.06
C THR A 228 15.79 8.80 3.25
N GLN A 229 16.62 9.77 3.66
CA GLN A 229 17.41 9.64 4.89
C GLN A 229 16.59 9.97 6.14
N GLN A 230 15.45 10.64 5.97
CA GLN A 230 14.61 11.09 7.08
C GLN A 230 13.51 10.06 7.34
N ALA A 231 13.36 9.66 8.61
CA ALA A 231 12.24 8.84 9.00
C ALA A 231 10.91 9.57 8.70
N ALA A 232 9.93 8.83 8.17
CA ALA A 232 8.60 9.35 7.95
C ALA A 232 8.00 9.83 9.29
N ARG A 233 7.37 11.00 9.27
CA ARG A 233 6.70 11.57 10.45
C ARG A 233 5.30 10.97 10.58
N PRO A 234 4.82 10.65 11.80
CA PRO A 234 3.49 10.08 11.99
C PRO A 234 2.39 11.08 11.65
N LEU A 235 2.60 12.36 11.95
CA LEU A 235 1.67 13.44 11.62
C LEU A 235 2.07 14.10 10.30
N GLN A 236 1.18 14.07 9.32
CA GLN A 236 1.44 14.65 8.00
C GLN A 236 0.20 15.34 7.41
N PRO A 237 0.38 16.46 6.69
CA PRO A 237 -0.71 17.04 5.92
C PRO A 237 -1.14 16.10 4.79
N GLY A 238 -2.40 16.22 4.38
CA GLY A 238 -2.85 15.65 3.12
C GLY A 238 -2.03 16.18 1.94
N ALA A 239 -1.67 15.29 1.03
CA ALA A 239 -0.88 15.61 -0.15
C ALA A 239 -1.70 15.47 -1.44
N CYS A 240 -2.65 14.53 -1.49
CA CYS A 240 -3.56 14.39 -2.61
C CYS A 240 -4.90 13.81 -2.18
N ALA A 241 -5.97 14.21 -2.87
CA ALA A 241 -7.30 13.62 -2.79
C ALA A 241 -7.98 13.74 -4.17
N PHE A 242 -8.41 12.63 -4.77
CA PHE A 242 -9.07 12.64 -6.09
C PHE A 242 -9.89 11.39 -6.33
N TYR A 243 -10.81 11.45 -7.30
CA TYR A 243 -11.58 10.28 -7.72
C TYR A 243 -10.85 9.43 -8.77
N SER A 244 -11.03 8.11 -8.66
CA SER A 244 -10.78 7.15 -9.73
C SER A 244 -11.80 7.34 -10.85
N PRO A 245 -11.42 7.21 -12.13
CA PRO A 245 -12.39 7.20 -13.24
C PRO A 245 -13.19 5.89 -13.32
N HIS A 246 -12.85 4.88 -12.50
CA HIS A 246 -13.45 3.55 -12.55
C HIS A 246 -14.20 3.20 -11.27
N ASP A 247 -15.35 2.57 -11.44
CA ASP A 247 -16.15 2.00 -10.35
C ASP A 247 -15.67 0.61 -9.96
N THR A 248 -15.63 0.35 -8.66
CA THR A 248 -15.31 -0.96 -8.10
C THR A 248 -16.42 -1.48 -7.18
N ARG A 249 -16.40 -2.78 -6.88
CA ARG A 249 -17.28 -3.37 -5.87
C ARG A 249 -16.89 -2.88 -4.48
N VAL A 250 -17.89 -2.52 -3.69
CA VAL A 250 -17.69 -1.99 -2.35
C VAL A 250 -17.68 -3.11 -1.32
N VAL A 251 -16.72 -3.04 -0.39
CA VAL A 251 -16.69 -3.85 0.83
C VAL A 251 -17.06 -2.94 1.99
N SER A 252 -18.16 -3.26 2.67
CA SER A 252 -18.57 -2.60 3.91
C SER A 252 -17.74 -3.17 5.06
N ILE A 253 -17.30 -2.30 5.96
CA ILE A 253 -16.53 -2.64 7.15
C ILE A 253 -17.33 -2.18 8.37
N SER A 254 -17.58 -3.10 9.31
CA SER A 254 -18.29 -2.80 10.57
C SER A 254 -17.54 -3.39 11.77
N TRP A 255 -17.68 -2.73 12.92
CA TRP A 255 -17.07 -3.13 14.20
C TRP A 255 -17.90 -2.63 15.37
N ASN A 256 -17.77 -3.30 16.52
CA ASN A 256 -18.69 -3.10 17.64
C ASN A 256 -18.28 -1.96 18.59
N ASP A 257 -16.97 -1.71 18.74
CA ASP A 257 -16.48 -0.71 19.69
C ASP A 257 -16.17 0.62 18.97
N PRO A 258 -16.99 1.67 19.16
CA PRO A 258 -16.80 2.97 18.49
C PRO A 258 -15.56 3.73 19.00
N SER A 259 -14.92 3.29 20.08
CA SER A 259 -13.67 3.86 20.58
C SER A 259 -12.43 3.35 19.84
N LEU A 260 -12.61 2.35 18.98
CA LEU A 260 -11.56 1.81 18.12
C LEU A 260 -11.65 2.40 16.72
N ALA A 261 -10.49 2.77 16.19
CA ALA A 261 -10.33 3.23 14.81
C ALA A 261 -9.45 2.23 14.04
N PRO A 262 -10.04 1.34 13.20
CA PRO A 262 -9.26 0.42 12.38
C PRO A 262 -8.27 1.13 11.46
N ILE A 263 -7.17 0.46 11.12
CA ILE A 263 -6.13 1.03 10.24
C ILE A 263 -6.33 0.53 8.80
N ALA A 264 -6.59 1.45 7.88
CA ALA A 264 -6.73 1.17 6.45
C ALA A 264 -5.67 1.93 5.65
N ALA A 265 -4.76 1.20 5.01
CA ALA A 265 -3.71 1.75 4.13
C ALA A 265 -2.92 2.93 4.73
N GLY A 266 -2.70 2.89 6.05
CA GLY A 266 -1.96 3.86 6.83
C GLY A 266 -2.83 4.93 7.50
N PHE A 267 -4.12 5.01 7.19
CA PHE A 267 -5.08 5.95 7.78
C PHE A 267 -5.92 5.29 8.87
N LEU A 268 -6.34 6.08 9.85
CA LEU A 268 -7.35 5.68 10.83
C LEU A 268 -8.75 5.91 10.24
N ILE A 269 -9.57 4.87 10.18
CA ILE A 269 -10.97 4.99 9.74
C ILE A 269 -11.90 5.12 10.94
N ALA A 270 -12.96 5.91 10.79
CA ALA A 270 -13.92 6.20 11.84
C ALA A 270 -15.29 5.62 11.50
N ALA A 271 -16.05 5.25 12.53
CA ALA A 271 -17.42 4.80 12.38
C ALA A 271 -18.32 5.94 11.87
N ASN A 272 -19.40 5.54 11.20
CA ASN A 272 -20.49 6.43 10.82
C ASN A 272 -21.22 7.04 12.02
#